data_AF-A0A8T2ETZ3-F1
#
_entry.id   AF-A0A8T2ETZ3-F1
#
_cell.length_a   1.000
_cell.length_b   1.000
_cell.length_c   1.000
_cell.angle_alpha   90.00
_cell.angle_beta   90.00
_cell.angle_gamma   90.00
#
_symmetry.space_group_name_H-M   'P 1'
#
loop_
_entity.id
_entity.type
_entity.pdbx_description
1 polymer ?
#
loop_
_entity_poly.entity_id
_entity_poly.type
_entity_poly.pdbx_seq_one_letter_code
_entity_poly.pdbx_strand_id
1 'polypeptide(L)'
;MKTTATSFVTGERVVVFVVVSRILLSLPLSLISHGFSLFLLSLSAFLVEIRVETSPFLLSHFSSRRGASSGILLGAVTLPSVMISKLVQLSRAISIHEAEQDELAHVTMQYWAASASCCAILIYLSVIMSQVRKDESLSSSSIWLTRVSLTGTVLYGVACFVSLSMISHTGLNTSLKMLWMLFHGLAAVKLIRHLLCTFPSCASIGEALLVTSGLVLYFGDFLACTIAKIFEKLIPVDLVSISYGIKRTETGIIVQGLLLGLLLFPMVFRFVLHIYESSLRKRDARQRNCSDAAKSVLFFVSLLFFMVVAVPSWMQFVHDFNQHPFLWVLTFVFSEPLKRLSLCIYWILLIVVSVSRFYNISRSSKVERILLRKYYHLMAVLMFLPALVLQPKFLDLAFGAALAVFVALEIIRIWRIQPLGEPLHQFMNAFTDHRDSEHLIVSHFSLLLGCALPIWMSSGFNDRALSPFAGILSLGIGDTMASMVGHKYGVLRWSKTGSEHISFLCFRNINFCFHRKLIWS
;
A
#
# COMPACT_ATOMS: atom_id res chain seq x y z
N MET A 1 -20.34 -2.11 34.54
CA MET A 1 -19.49 -2.45 33.37
C MET A 1 -20.42 -3.04 32.31
N LYS A 2 -20.83 -2.26 31.30
CA LYS A 2 -21.75 -2.75 30.26
C LYS A 2 -20.98 -3.72 29.36
N THR A 3 -21.38 -4.99 29.37
CA THR A 3 -20.99 -5.98 28.37
C THR A 3 -21.56 -5.52 27.03
N THR A 4 -20.74 -4.84 26.22
CA THR A 4 -21.07 -4.60 24.82
C THR A 4 -21.05 -5.95 24.13
N ALA A 5 -22.23 -6.48 23.78
CA ALA A 5 -22.33 -7.65 22.92
C ALA A 5 -21.53 -7.37 21.65
N THR A 6 -20.48 -8.15 21.39
CA THR A 6 -19.73 -8.08 20.14
C THR A 6 -20.66 -8.52 19.02
N SER A 7 -21.12 -7.57 18.20
CA SER A 7 -21.89 -7.91 17.01
C SER A 7 -20.98 -8.68 16.08
N PHE A 8 -21.29 -9.95 15.83
CA PHE A 8 -20.58 -10.77 14.83
C PHE A 8 -20.67 -10.13 13.43
N VAL A 9 -21.74 -9.36 13.16
CA VAL A 9 -22.00 -8.69 11.90
C VAL A 9 -21.73 -7.19 12.05
N THR A 10 -20.57 -6.75 11.59
CA THR A 10 -20.25 -5.32 11.40
C THR A 10 -20.27 -5.00 9.90
N GLY A 11 -20.53 -3.74 9.53
CA GLY A 11 -20.55 -3.33 8.12
C GLY A 11 -19.25 -3.70 7.38
N GLU A 12 -18.09 -3.48 8.02
CA GLU A 12 -16.78 -3.85 7.50
C GLU A 12 -16.66 -5.36 7.19
N ARG A 13 -17.07 -6.22 8.11
CA ARG A 13 -17.01 -7.69 7.92
C ARG A 13 -17.91 -8.15 6.78
N VAL A 14 -19.08 -7.54 6.63
CA VAL A 14 -19.98 -7.84 5.51
C VAL A 14 -19.34 -7.45 4.18
N VAL A 15 -18.64 -6.31 4.11
CA VAL A 15 -17.88 -5.93 2.90
C VAL A 15 -16.85 -6.98 2.56
N VAL A 16 -15.99 -7.34 3.52
CA VAL A 16 -14.91 -8.29 3.26
C VAL A 16 -15.49 -9.64 2.82
N PHE A 17 -16.53 -10.13 3.50
CA PHE A 17 -17.20 -11.36 3.12
C PHE A 17 -17.73 -11.31 1.69
N VAL A 18 -18.46 -10.25 1.31
CA VAL A 18 -19.00 -10.10 -0.04
C VAL A 18 -17.88 -10.06 -1.09
N VAL A 19 -16.80 -9.31 -0.83
CA VAL A 19 -15.66 -9.20 -1.75
C VAL A 19 -14.96 -10.55 -1.92
N VAL A 20 -14.62 -11.23 -0.82
CA VAL A 20 -13.96 -12.54 -0.86
C VAL A 20 -14.85 -13.56 -1.56
N SER A 21 -16.14 -13.65 -1.22
CA SER A 21 -17.07 -14.57 -1.89
C SER A 21 -17.15 -14.31 -3.39
N ARG A 22 -17.15 -13.04 -3.83
CA ARG A 22 -17.15 -12.70 -5.27
C ARG A 22 -15.88 -13.15 -5.97
N ILE A 23 -14.72 -12.94 -5.34
CA ILE A 23 -13.43 -13.41 -5.87
C ILE A 23 -13.47 -14.94 -6.01
N LEU A 24 -13.84 -15.66 -4.95
CA LEU A 24 -13.90 -17.12 -4.94
C LEU A 24 -14.82 -17.69 -6.02
N LEU A 25 -15.99 -17.07 -6.24
CA LEU A 25 -16.93 -17.47 -7.29
C LEU A 25 -16.44 -17.17 -8.72
N SER A 26 -15.44 -16.31 -8.88
CA SER A 26 -14.90 -15.90 -10.19
C SER A 26 -13.67 -16.69 -10.64
N LEU A 27 -13.18 -17.61 -9.80
CA LEU A 27 -11.92 -18.33 -10.02
C LEU A 27 -12.03 -19.37 -11.14
N PRO A 28 -11.05 -19.41 -12.07
CA PRO A 28 -10.86 -20.56 -12.96
C PRO A 28 -10.35 -21.77 -12.18
N LEU A 29 -10.50 -22.97 -12.77
CA LEU A 29 -10.11 -24.25 -12.14
C LEU A 29 -8.63 -24.28 -11.72
N SER A 30 -7.76 -23.61 -12.48
CA SER A 30 -6.32 -23.50 -12.21
C SER A 30 -5.97 -22.73 -10.93
N LEU A 31 -6.86 -21.83 -10.47
CA LEU A 31 -6.60 -20.95 -9.31
C LEU A 31 -7.37 -21.39 -8.04
N ILE A 32 -7.99 -22.58 -8.03
CA ILE A 32 -8.76 -23.08 -6.87
C ILE A 32 -7.90 -23.16 -5.60
N SER A 33 -6.65 -23.61 -5.72
CA SER A 33 -5.73 -23.72 -4.58
C SER A 33 -5.43 -22.36 -3.93
N HIS A 34 -5.25 -21.32 -4.76
CA HIS A 34 -5.12 -19.95 -4.28
C HIS A 34 -6.42 -19.47 -3.62
N GLY A 35 -7.59 -19.75 -4.21
CA GLY A 35 -8.87 -19.42 -3.60
C GLY A 35 -9.05 -20.05 -2.21
N PHE A 36 -8.74 -21.33 -2.08
CA PHE A 36 -8.81 -22.03 -0.80
C PHE A 36 -7.85 -21.43 0.24
N SER A 37 -6.63 -21.08 -0.18
CA SER A 37 -5.66 -20.37 0.66
C SER A 37 -6.19 -19.00 1.14
N LEU A 38 -6.81 -18.22 0.26
CA LEU A 38 -7.42 -16.94 0.62
C LEU A 38 -8.59 -17.11 1.61
N PHE A 39 -9.43 -18.14 1.42
CA PHE A 39 -10.51 -18.46 2.32
C PHE A 39 -10.00 -18.78 3.74
N LEU A 40 -8.98 -19.64 3.85
CA LEU A 40 -8.36 -19.96 5.14
C LEU A 40 -7.73 -18.74 5.81
N LEU A 41 -7.06 -17.89 5.03
CA LEU A 41 -6.49 -16.65 5.55
C LEU A 41 -7.57 -15.69 6.06
N SER A 42 -8.67 -15.53 5.32
CA SER A 42 -9.82 -14.72 5.73
C SER A 42 -10.48 -15.24 6.99
N LEU A 43 -10.63 -16.57 7.12
CA LEU A 43 -11.17 -17.20 8.32
C LEU A 43 -10.26 -16.97 9.54
N SER A 44 -8.95 -17.16 9.37
CA SER A 44 -7.96 -16.90 10.42
C SER A 44 -7.99 -15.44 10.87
N ALA A 45 -8.01 -14.49 9.93
CA ALA A 45 -8.05 -13.07 10.22
C ALA A 45 -9.34 -12.67 10.97
N PHE A 46 -10.48 -13.22 10.57
CA PHE A 46 -11.76 -13.03 11.25
C PHE A 46 -11.74 -13.54 12.71
N LEU A 47 -11.15 -14.71 12.94
CA LEU A 47 -11.02 -15.27 14.30
C LEU A 47 -10.09 -14.43 15.17
N VAL A 48 -8.98 -13.94 14.62
CA VAL A 48 -8.07 -13.03 15.33
C VAL A 48 -8.78 -11.71 15.67
N GLU A 49 -9.52 -11.13 14.73
CA GLU A 49 -10.27 -9.88 14.94
C GLU A 49 -11.30 -10.00 16.08
N ILE A 50 -12.11 -11.06 16.09
CA ILE A 50 -13.07 -11.32 17.18
C ILE A 50 -12.34 -11.46 18.52
N ARG A 51 -11.17 -12.11 18.52
CA ARG A 51 -10.36 -12.26 19.73
C ARG A 51 -9.85 -10.90 20.24
N VAL A 52 -9.45 -10.00 19.34
CA VAL A 52 -8.98 -8.66 19.70
C VAL A 52 -10.12 -7.80 20.25
N GLU A 53 -11.33 -7.91 19.71
CA GLU A 53 -12.49 -7.15 20.21
C GLU A 53 -12.99 -7.66 21.55
N THR A 54 -12.95 -8.97 21.77
CA THR A 54 -13.35 -9.59 23.05
C THR A 54 -12.32 -9.35 24.15
N SER A 55 -11.06 -9.10 23.80
CA SER A 55 -9.98 -8.76 24.73
C SER A 55 -9.15 -7.59 24.19
N PRO A 56 -9.47 -6.33 24.57
CA PRO A 56 -8.83 -5.12 23.99
C PRO A 56 -7.37 -4.92 24.44
N PHE A 57 -6.71 -5.95 24.98
CA PHE A 57 -5.31 -5.92 25.40
C PHE A 57 -4.37 -5.49 24.27
N LEU A 58 -4.54 -5.99 23.04
CA LEU A 58 -3.68 -5.57 21.93
C LEU A 58 -3.88 -4.09 21.56
N LEU A 59 -5.11 -3.58 21.72
CA LEU A 59 -5.38 -2.16 21.49
C LEU A 59 -4.71 -1.27 22.54
N SER A 60 -4.64 -1.71 23.80
CA SER A 60 -3.93 -0.98 24.86
C SER A 60 -2.42 -1.14 24.74
N HIS A 61 -1.91 -2.34 24.44
CA HIS A 61 -0.47 -2.62 24.33
C HIS A 61 0.19 -1.85 23.18
N PHE A 62 -0.45 -1.80 22.01
CA PHE A 62 0.06 -1.05 20.86
C PHE A 62 -0.51 0.37 20.74
N SER A 63 -1.29 0.83 21.73
CA SER A 63 -1.93 2.14 21.76
C SER A 63 -2.58 2.51 20.41
N SER A 64 -3.35 1.60 19.82
CA SER A 64 -4.00 1.79 18.50
C SER A 64 -4.91 3.03 18.48
N ARG A 65 -5.13 3.63 17.29
CA ARG A 65 -6.00 4.81 17.11
C ARG A 65 -7.34 4.63 17.84
N ARG A 66 -7.66 5.54 18.77
CA ARG A 66 -8.88 5.46 19.59
C ARG A 66 -10.13 5.66 18.72
N GLY A 67 -11.09 4.75 18.83
CA GLY A 67 -12.40 4.84 18.16
C GLY A 67 -12.50 4.24 16.75
N ALA A 68 -11.42 3.64 16.21
CA ALA A 68 -11.45 2.87 14.97
C ALA A 68 -11.61 1.37 15.24
N SER A 69 -12.21 0.62 14.31
CA SER A 69 -12.17 -0.85 14.33
C SER A 69 -10.72 -1.33 14.24
N SER A 70 -10.45 -2.55 14.71
CA SER A 70 -9.09 -3.11 14.64
C SER A 70 -8.61 -3.25 13.18
N GLY A 71 -9.54 -3.44 12.24
CA GLY A 71 -9.28 -3.52 10.80
C GLY A 71 -8.49 -4.75 10.36
N ILE A 72 -8.29 -5.73 11.25
CA ILE A 72 -7.36 -6.85 11.02
C ILE A 72 -7.82 -7.72 9.85
N LEU A 73 -9.12 -8.03 9.78
CA LEU A 73 -9.70 -8.78 8.67
C LEU A 73 -9.49 -8.07 7.33
N LEU A 74 -9.82 -6.78 7.27
CA LEU A 74 -9.66 -5.99 6.06
C LEU A 74 -8.19 -5.88 5.65
N GLY A 75 -7.30 -5.55 6.59
CA GLY A 75 -5.86 -5.43 6.33
C GLY A 75 -5.23 -6.74 5.83
N ALA A 76 -5.58 -7.89 6.44
CA ALA A 76 -4.99 -9.18 6.09
C ALA A 76 -5.45 -9.73 4.74
N VAL A 77 -6.67 -9.40 4.32
CA VAL A 77 -7.30 -9.98 3.12
C VAL A 77 -7.13 -9.09 1.89
N THR A 78 -7.02 -7.77 2.04
CA THR A 78 -6.98 -6.80 0.93
C THR A 78 -5.86 -7.08 -0.07
N LEU A 79 -4.60 -7.15 0.37
CA LEU A 79 -3.47 -7.32 -0.54
C LEU A 79 -3.48 -8.70 -1.26
N PRO A 80 -3.67 -9.85 -0.57
CA PRO A 80 -3.90 -11.14 -1.23
C PRO A 80 -5.07 -11.14 -2.22
N SER A 81 -6.18 -10.47 -1.87
CA SER A 81 -7.37 -10.35 -2.72
C SER A 81 -7.12 -9.54 -4.00
N VAL A 82 -6.31 -8.49 -3.91
CA VAL A 82 -5.87 -7.70 -5.08
C VAL A 82 -4.98 -8.56 -5.98
N MET A 83 -4.04 -9.31 -5.42
CA MET A 83 -3.13 -10.17 -6.18
C MET A 83 -3.87 -11.31 -6.90
N ILE A 84 -4.78 -12.02 -6.21
CA ILE A 84 -5.56 -13.09 -6.85
C ILE A 84 -6.54 -12.55 -7.89
N SER A 85 -7.09 -11.34 -7.71
CA SER A 85 -7.92 -10.68 -8.72
C SER A 85 -7.11 -10.41 -9.99
N LYS A 86 -5.84 -9.98 -9.85
CA LYS A 86 -4.92 -9.83 -10.98
C LYS A 86 -4.59 -11.17 -11.64
N LEU A 87 -4.41 -12.25 -10.86
CA LEU A 87 -4.23 -13.60 -11.41
C LEU A 87 -5.45 -14.07 -12.21
N VAL A 88 -6.66 -13.80 -11.73
CA VAL A 88 -7.90 -14.11 -12.47
C VAL A 88 -7.96 -13.33 -13.78
N GLN A 89 -7.50 -12.07 -13.80
CA GLN A 89 -7.43 -11.28 -15.03
C GLN A 89 -6.40 -11.84 -16.01
N LEU A 90 -5.17 -12.10 -15.55
CA LEU A 90 -4.09 -12.64 -16.38
C LEU A 90 -4.40 -14.04 -16.91
N SER A 91 -4.93 -14.94 -16.08
CA SER A 91 -5.29 -16.30 -16.49
C SER A 91 -6.38 -16.36 -17.56
N ARG A 92 -7.22 -15.32 -17.67
CA ARG A 92 -8.21 -15.20 -18.76
C ARG A 92 -7.57 -14.65 -20.04
N ALA A 93 -6.54 -13.82 -19.93
CA ALA A 93 -5.84 -13.21 -21.06
C ALA A 93 -4.84 -14.16 -21.77
N ILE A 94 -4.24 -15.09 -21.02
CA ILE A 94 -3.23 -16.08 -21.50
C ILE A 94 -3.70 -16.94 -22.68
N SER A 95 -4.98 -16.93 -23.02
CA SER A 95 -5.46 -17.54 -24.27
C SER A 95 -4.87 -16.90 -25.55
N ILE A 96 -4.12 -15.79 -25.46
CA ILE A 96 -3.74 -14.97 -26.63
C ILE A 96 -2.22 -14.74 -26.82
N HIS A 97 -1.33 -14.78 -25.80
CA HIS A 97 0.12 -14.46 -25.99
C HIS A 97 1.13 -15.14 -25.04
N GLU A 98 2.29 -15.59 -25.57
CA GLU A 98 3.40 -16.24 -24.83
C GLU A 98 4.14 -15.33 -23.83
N ALA A 99 4.20 -14.01 -24.09
CA ALA A 99 4.86 -13.05 -23.18
C ALA A 99 4.14 -12.90 -21.82
N GLU A 100 2.97 -13.50 -21.65
CA GLU A 100 2.10 -13.37 -20.48
C GLU A 100 2.34 -14.47 -19.42
N GLN A 101 3.04 -15.54 -19.79
CA GLN A 101 3.35 -16.64 -18.88
C GLN A 101 4.30 -16.20 -17.74
N ASP A 102 5.26 -15.33 -18.05
CA ASP A 102 6.22 -14.80 -17.08
C ASP A 102 5.58 -13.80 -16.10
N GLU A 103 4.65 -12.95 -16.59
CA GLU A 103 3.89 -12.05 -15.72
C GLU A 103 2.97 -12.84 -14.77
N LEU A 104 2.30 -13.89 -15.27
CA LEU A 104 1.48 -14.76 -14.42
C LEU A 104 2.32 -15.42 -13.32
N ALA A 105 3.49 -15.98 -13.65
CA ALA A 105 4.38 -16.61 -12.68
C ALA A 105 4.85 -15.60 -11.61
N HIS A 106 5.15 -14.38 -12.02
CA HIS A 106 5.54 -13.31 -11.11
C HIS A 106 4.42 -12.91 -10.13
N VAL A 107 3.22 -12.63 -10.64
CA VAL A 107 2.06 -12.27 -9.81
C VAL A 107 1.68 -13.44 -8.90
N THR A 108 1.89 -14.68 -9.33
CA THR A 108 1.67 -15.88 -8.50
C THR A 108 2.62 -15.89 -7.31
N MET A 109 3.89 -15.58 -7.52
CA MET A 109 4.86 -15.46 -6.43
C MET A 109 4.53 -14.31 -5.49
N GLN A 110 4.09 -13.16 -6.01
CA GLN A 110 3.64 -12.03 -5.19
C GLN A 110 2.41 -12.37 -4.35
N TYR A 111 1.43 -13.10 -4.91
CA TYR A 111 0.25 -13.58 -4.16
C TYR A 111 0.67 -14.43 -2.95
N TRP A 112 1.56 -15.40 -3.16
CA TRP A 112 2.00 -16.28 -2.08
C TRP A 112 2.83 -15.54 -1.04
N ALA A 113 3.71 -14.63 -1.45
CA ALA A 113 4.48 -13.79 -0.55
C ALA A 113 3.59 -12.84 0.28
N ALA A 114 2.53 -12.27 -0.34
CA ALA A 114 1.56 -11.41 0.33
C ALA A 114 0.80 -12.18 1.41
N SER A 115 0.32 -13.35 1.03
CA SER A 115 -0.50 -14.22 1.88
C SER A 115 0.34 -14.81 3.03
N ALA A 116 1.60 -15.19 2.77
CA ALA A 116 2.56 -15.62 3.80
C ALA A 116 2.89 -14.50 4.79
N SER A 117 3.10 -13.26 4.30
CA SER A 117 3.34 -12.09 5.15
C SER A 117 2.16 -11.82 6.09
N CYS A 118 0.94 -11.83 5.56
CA CYS A 118 -0.27 -11.62 6.35
C CYS A 118 -0.48 -12.76 7.37
N CYS A 119 -0.28 -14.02 6.96
CA CYS A 119 -0.40 -15.16 7.85
C CYS A 119 0.63 -15.11 9.00
N ALA A 120 1.89 -14.77 8.71
CA ALA A 120 2.93 -14.62 9.73
C ALA A 120 2.58 -13.54 10.78
N ILE A 121 2.01 -12.42 10.34
CA ILE A 121 1.52 -11.37 11.25
C ILE A 121 0.36 -11.87 12.11
N LEU A 122 -0.61 -12.59 11.54
CA LEU A 122 -1.73 -13.17 12.30
C LEU A 122 -1.26 -14.19 13.35
N ILE A 123 -0.25 -15.01 13.01
CA ILE A 123 0.40 -15.94 13.95
C ILE A 123 1.04 -15.15 15.09
N TYR A 124 1.82 -14.11 14.77
CA TYR A 124 2.47 -13.26 15.77
C TYR A 124 1.46 -12.62 16.74
N LEU A 125 0.39 -12.02 16.23
CA LEU A 125 -0.68 -11.44 17.05
C LEU A 125 -1.34 -12.51 17.94
N SER A 126 -1.61 -13.69 17.39
CA SER A 126 -2.21 -14.81 18.13
C SER A 126 -1.31 -15.34 19.24
N VAL A 127 0.02 -15.36 19.03
CA VAL A 127 1.02 -15.79 20.03
C VAL A 127 1.11 -14.78 21.16
N ILE A 128 1.23 -13.48 20.88
CA ILE A 128 1.26 -12.42 21.91
C ILE A 128 0.04 -12.51 22.83
N MET A 129 -1.14 -12.64 22.24
CA MET A 129 -2.38 -12.76 23.01
C MET A 129 -2.47 -14.04 23.85
N SER A 130 -1.69 -15.08 23.50
CA SER A 130 -1.68 -16.35 24.21
C SER A 130 -0.64 -16.39 25.33
N GLN A 131 0.44 -15.61 25.20
CA GLN A 131 1.47 -15.48 26.25
C GLN A 131 0.95 -14.67 27.43
N VAL A 132 0.22 -13.57 27.17
CA VAL A 132 -0.26 -12.66 28.22
C VAL A 132 -1.42 -13.26 29.03
N ARG A 133 -2.25 -14.13 28.42
CA ARG A 133 -3.39 -14.75 29.11
C ARG A 133 -3.04 -16.02 29.90
N LYS A 134 -1.76 -16.37 30.03
CA LYS A 134 -1.32 -17.39 31.01
C LYS A 134 -1.40 -16.87 32.46
N ASP A 135 -1.45 -15.55 32.64
CA ASP A 135 -1.50 -14.91 33.97
C ASP A 135 -2.93 -14.63 34.49
N GLU A 136 -3.98 -14.80 33.67
CA GLU A 136 -5.39 -14.63 34.06
C GLU A 136 -6.19 -15.93 33.90
N SER A 137 -7.10 -16.22 34.84
CA SER A 137 -7.94 -17.44 34.83
C SER A 137 -8.75 -17.58 33.54
N LEU A 138 -8.62 -18.74 32.87
CA LEU A 138 -9.13 -18.96 31.51
C LEU A 138 -10.65 -19.18 31.44
N SER A 139 -11.30 -18.56 30.46
CA SER A 139 -12.62 -18.99 29.98
C SER A 139 -12.51 -20.00 28.82
N SER A 140 -13.35 -21.04 28.84
CA SER A 140 -13.34 -22.16 27.87
C SER A 140 -13.45 -21.73 26.40
N SER A 141 -14.33 -20.76 26.10
CA SER A 141 -14.52 -20.19 24.76
C SER A 141 -13.24 -19.58 24.19
N SER A 142 -12.42 -19.00 25.07
CA SER A 142 -11.24 -18.25 24.68
C SER A 142 -10.06 -19.15 24.28
N ILE A 143 -9.94 -20.34 24.90
CA ILE A 143 -8.97 -21.40 24.55
C ILE A 143 -9.36 -22.06 23.23
N TRP A 144 -10.65 -22.28 23.02
CA TRP A 144 -11.15 -22.85 21.78
C TRP A 144 -10.81 -21.96 20.58
N LEU A 145 -11.05 -20.64 20.68
CA LEU A 145 -10.66 -19.69 19.63
C LEU A 145 -9.15 -19.67 19.33
N THR A 146 -8.28 -19.80 20.35
CA THR A 146 -6.82 -19.81 20.13
C THR A 146 -6.37 -21.05 19.38
N ARG A 147 -6.90 -22.22 19.77
CA ARG A 147 -6.60 -23.50 19.13
C ARG A 147 -7.10 -23.50 17.69
N VAL A 148 -8.32 -23.03 17.44
CA VAL A 148 -8.90 -22.96 16.10
C VAL A 148 -8.15 -21.98 15.18
N SER A 149 -7.73 -20.82 15.71
CA SER A 149 -6.91 -19.88 14.92
C SER A 149 -5.53 -20.46 14.60
N LEU A 150 -4.87 -21.10 15.56
CA LEU A 150 -3.58 -21.77 15.35
C LEU A 150 -3.70 -22.94 14.36
N THR A 151 -4.73 -23.78 14.48
CA THR A 151 -4.96 -24.88 13.53
C THR A 151 -5.28 -24.37 12.13
N GLY A 152 -6.07 -23.30 12.00
CA GLY A 152 -6.31 -22.64 10.70
C GLY A 152 -5.02 -22.13 10.03
N THR A 153 -4.08 -21.60 10.80
CA THR A 153 -2.77 -21.16 10.27
C THR A 153 -1.86 -22.31 9.85
N VAL A 154 -1.86 -23.43 10.59
CA VAL A 154 -1.14 -24.65 10.19
C VAL A 154 -1.72 -25.21 8.90
N LEU A 155 -3.05 -25.25 8.79
CA LEU A 155 -3.76 -25.73 7.61
C LEU A 155 -3.48 -24.84 6.38
N TYR A 156 -3.35 -23.53 6.57
CA TYR A 156 -2.88 -22.60 5.55
C TYR A 156 -1.43 -22.90 5.11
N GLY A 157 -0.53 -23.16 6.06
CA GLY A 157 0.86 -23.53 5.75
C GLY A 157 0.97 -24.80 4.92
N VAL A 158 0.16 -25.82 5.26
CA VAL A 158 0.04 -27.06 4.48
C VAL A 158 -0.53 -26.80 3.09
N ALA A 159 -1.60 -26.00 2.99
CA ALA A 159 -2.19 -25.63 1.70
C ALA A 159 -1.19 -24.89 0.80
N CYS A 160 -0.37 -23.99 1.36
CA CYS A 160 0.70 -23.31 0.65
C CYS A 160 1.75 -24.29 0.12
N PHE A 161 2.23 -25.19 0.98
CA PHE A 161 3.22 -26.21 0.60
C PHE A 161 2.72 -27.11 -0.54
N VAL A 162 1.50 -27.65 -0.41
CA VAL A 162 0.88 -28.51 -1.43
C VAL A 162 0.69 -27.74 -2.74
N SER A 163 0.21 -26.49 -2.68
CA SER A 163 0.00 -25.68 -3.88
C SER A 163 1.32 -25.37 -4.60
N LEU A 164 2.38 -25.11 -3.85
CA LEU A 164 3.68 -24.81 -4.43
C LEU A 164 4.35 -26.04 -5.04
N SER A 165 4.24 -27.19 -4.37
CA SER A 165 4.77 -28.46 -4.88
C SER A 165 4.12 -28.86 -6.20
N MET A 166 2.83 -28.54 -6.37
CA MET A 166 2.10 -28.78 -7.63
C MET A 166 2.56 -27.86 -8.77
N ILE A 167 3.11 -26.67 -8.47
CA ILE A 167 3.54 -25.68 -9.47
C ILE A 167 5.02 -25.88 -9.86
N SER A 168 5.86 -26.44 -8.98
CA SER A 168 7.29 -26.62 -9.21
C SER A 168 7.63 -28.03 -9.68
N HIS A 169 8.21 -28.16 -10.87
CA HIS A 169 8.68 -29.45 -11.41
C HIS A 169 9.94 -30.01 -10.70
N THR A 170 10.65 -29.22 -9.90
CA THR A 170 11.89 -29.62 -9.20
C THR A 170 11.85 -29.27 -7.70
N GLY A 171 12.24 -30.23 -6.84
CA GLY A 171 12.17 -30.06 -5.37
C GLY A 171 13.04 -28.92 -4.82
N LEU A 172 14.17 -28.63 -5.45
CA LEU A 172 15.05 -27.51 -5.05
C LEU A 172 14.40 -26.14 -5.31
N ASN A 173 13.67 -26.00 -6.42
CA ASN A 173 12.92 -24.78 -6.73
C ASN A 173 11.77 -24.57 -5.73
N THR A 174 11.06 -25.64 -5.36
CA THR A 174 10.06 -25.57 -4.28
C THR A 174 10.68 -25.07 -2.97
N SER A 175 11.82 -25.64 -2.59
CA SER A 175 12.53 -25.27 -1.36
C SER A 175 12.93 -23.79 -1.35
N LEU A 176 13.52 -23.29 -2.43
CA LEU A 176 13.91 -21.89 -2.57
C LEU A 176 12.69 -20.95 -2.49
N LYS A 177 11.58 -21.29 -3.16
CA LYS A 177 10.36 -20.48 -3.08
C LYS A 177 9.74 -20.49 -1.68
N MET A 178 9.75 -21.62 -0.97
CA MET A 178 9.30 -21.71 0.43
C MET A 178 10.19 -20.88 1.36
N LEU A 179 11.51 -20.94 1.18
CA LEU A 179 12.46 -20.13 1.92
C LEU A 179 12.24 -18.63 1.67
N TRP A 180 12.00 -18.25 0.41
CA TRP A 180 11.63 -16.89 0.02
C TRP A 180 10.38 -16.39 0.76
N MET A 181 9.32 -17.20 0.80
CA MET A 181 8.10 -16.88 1.54
C MET A 181 8.31 -16.78 3.06
N LEU A 182 9.15 -17.65 3.62
CA LEU A 182 9.50 -17.61 5.04
C LEU A 182 10.20 -16.28 5.39
N PHE A 183 11.15 -15.84 4.56
CA PHE A 183 11.83 -14.56 4.75
C PHE A 183 10.87 -13.38 4.68
N HIS A 184 9.89 -13.40 3.77
CA HIS A 184 8.83 -12.38 3.71
C HIS A 184 8.00 -12.36 5.00
N GLY A 185 7.58 -13.53 5.49
CA GLY A 185 6.86 -13.65 6.76
C GLY A 185 7.64 -13.08 7.95
N LEU A 186 8.92 -13.44 8.09
CA LEU A 186 9.79 -12.95 9.16
C LEU A 186 10.03 -11.43 9.07
N ALA A 187 10.26 -10.92 7.86
CA ALA A 187 10.41 -9.49 7.62
C ALA A 187 9.14 -8.74 7.99
N ALA A 188 7.96 -9.27 7.64
CA ALA A 188 6.67 -8.69 7.99
C ALA A 188 6.44 -8.62 9.51
N VAL A 189 6.73 -9.70 10.25
CA VAL A 189 6.61 -9.69 11.72
C VAL A 189 7.57 -8.69 12.35
N LYS A 190 8.82 -8.61 11.88
CA LYS A 190 9.81 -7.65 12.40
C LYS A 190 9.37 -6.20 12.12
N LEU A 191 8.86 -5.94 10.91
CA LEU A 191 8.46 -4.61 10.49
C LEU A 191 7.17 -4.13 11.18
N ILE A 192 6.13 -4.96 11.31
CA ILE A 192 4.89 -4.54 12.00
C ILE A 192 5.16 -4.22 13.47
N ARG A 193 6.01 -5.01 14.14
CA ARG A 193 6.42 -4.73 15.52
C ARG A 193 7.13 -3.39 15.61
N HIS A 194 8.05 -3.11 14.69
CA HIS A 194 8.75 -1.83 14.66
C HIS A 194 7.80 -0.65 14.39
N LEU A 195 6.87 -0.79 13.44
CA LEU A 195 5.93 0.24 13.06
C LEU A 195 4.95 0.57 14.19
N LEU A 196 4.34 -0.43 14.81
CA LEU A 196 3.40 -0.23 15.92
C LEU A 196 4.07 0.36 17.17
N CYS A 197 5.34 0.03 17.43
CA CYS A 197 6.08 0.60 18.56
C CYS A 197 6.61 2.02 18.28
N THR A 198 6.97 2.34 17.03
CA THR A 198 7.54 3.64 16.67
C THR A 198 6.47 4.71 16.47
N PHE A 199 5.29 4.31 15.96
CA PHE A 199 4.18 5.22 15.67
C PHE A 199 2.92 4.83 16.45
N PRO A 200 2.93 4.95 17.80
CA PRO A 200 1.75 4.67 18.60
C PRO A 200 0.59 5.58 18.18
N SER A 201 -0.63 5.05 18.22
CA SER A 201 -1.89 5.76 17.90
C SER A 201 -2.06 6.27 16.48
N CYS A 202 -1.07 6.09 15.59
CA CYS A 202 -1.10 6.62 14.23
C CYS A 202 -2.00 5.84 13.27
N ALA A 203 -2.09 4.52 13.45
CA ALA A 203 -2.79 3.62 12.56
C ALA A 203 -3.59 2.57 13.35
N SER A 204 -4.63 2.02 12.72
CA SER A 204 -5.23 0.76 13.20
C SER A 204 -4.26 -0.41 12.97
N ILE A 205 -4.48 -1.52 13.68
CA ILE A 205 -3.67 -2.74 13.50
C ILE A 205 -3.80 -3.24 12.05
N GLY A 206 -4.99 -3.14 11.46
CA GLY A 206 -5.26 -3.46 10.06
C GLY A 206 -4.54 -2.57 9.05
N GLU A 207 -4.55 -1.25 9.26
CA GLU A 207 -3.81 -0.29 8.43
C GLU A 207 -2.29 -0.57 8.51
N ALA A 208 -1.77 -0.79 9.72
CA ALA A 208 -0.38 -1.17 9.94
C ALA A 208 -0.02 -2.50 9.26
N LEU A 209 -0.91 -3.49 9.31
CA LEU A 209 -0.74 -4.78 8.63
C LEU A 209 -0.66 -4.59 7.11
N LEU A 210 -1.58 -3.83 6.53
CA LEU A 210 -1.62 -3.55 5.10
C LEU A 210 -0.36 -2.81 4.61
N VAL A 211 0.08 -1.77 5.34
CA VAL A 211 1.31 -1.03 5.03
C VAL A 211 2.53 -1.95 5.16
N THR A 212 2.59 -2.77 6.20
CA THR A 212 3.69 -3.71 6.42
C THR A 212 3.80 -4.73 5.30
N SER A 213 2.70 -5.41 4.95
CA SER A 213 2.70 -6.43 3.89
C SER A 213 3.03 -5.82 2.53
N GLY A 214 2.51 -4.62 2.24
CA GLY A 214 2.85 -3.86 1.02
C GLY A 214 4.34 -3.50 0.94
N LEU A 215 4.91 -2.94 2.01
CA LEU A 215 6.34 -2.60 2.05
C LEU A 215 7.23 -3.83 1.92
N VAL A 216 6.91 -4.93 2.61
CA VAL A 216 7.68 -6.18 2.54
C VAL A 216 7.67 -6.74 1.13
N LEU A 217 6.53 -6.76 0.44
CA LEU A 217 6.47 -7.16 -0.96
C LEU A 217 7.30 -6.25 -1.85
N TYR A 218 7.22 -4.93 -1.64
CA TYR A 218 7.92 -3.96 -2.48
C TYR A 218 9.45 -4.05 -2.35
N PHE A 219 9.95 -4.21 -1.12
CA PHE A 219 11.36 -4.46 -0.85
C PHE A 219 11.81 -5.85 -1.30
N GLY A 220 10.96 -6.87 -1.11
CA GLY A 220 11.23 -8.23 -1.56
C GLY A 220 11.35 -8.30 -3.08
N ASP A 221 10.51 -7.57 -3.79
CA ASP A 221 10.54 -7.46 -5.23
C ASP A 221 11.83 -6.80 -5.75
N PHE A 222 12.26 -5.70 -5.11
CA PHE A 222 13.56 -5.07 -5.36
C PHE A 222 14.73 -6.05 -5.15
N LEU A 223 14.68 -6.83 -4.06
CA LEU A 223 15.70 -7.81 -3.74
C LEU A 223 15.72 -8.93 -4.79
N ALA A 224 14.56 -9.42 -5.22
CA ALA A 224 14.44 -10.44 -6.26
C ALA A 224 15.06 -9.98 -7.57
N CYS A 225 14.78 -8.75 -8.01
CA CYS A 225 15.37 -8.17 -9.23
C CYS A 225 16.89 -8.05 -9.13
N THR A 226 17.39 -7.59 -7.99
CA THR A 226 18.83 -7.44 -7.75
C THR A 226 19.52 -8.81 -7.77
N ILE A 227 18.94 -9.80 -7.10
CA ILE A 227 19.44 -11.18 -7.08
C ILE A 227 19.43 -11.79 -8.49
N ALA A 228 18.35 -11.64 -9.25
CA ALA A 228 18.25 -12.16 -10.61
C ALA A 228 19.36 -11.61 -11.51
N LYS A 229 19.59 -10.29 -11.48
CA LYS A 229 20.66 -9.64 -12.27
C LYS A 229 22.07 -9.99 -11.80
N ILE A 230 22.27 -10.23 -10.52
CA ILE A 230 23.53 -10.76 -9.98
C ILE A 230 23.78 -12.17 -10.54
N PHE A 231 22.79 -13.06 -10.50
CA PHE A 231 22.92 -14.43 -11.03
C PHE A 231 23.15 -14.46 -12.54
N GLU A 232 22.47 -13.60 -13.30
CA GLU A 232 22.67 -13.45 -14.75
C GLU A 232 24.14 -13.09 -15.10
N LYS A 233 24.80 -12.28 -14.26
CA LYS A 233 26.22 -11.93 -14.45
C LYS A 233 27.20 -13.00 -13.97
N LEU A 234 26.78 -13.86 -13.03
CA LEU A 234 27.64 -14.87 -12.39
C LEU A 234 27.61 -16.24 -13.07
N ILE A 235 26.52 -16.60 -13.77
CA ILE A 235 26.33 -17.94 -14.37
C ILE A 235 26.23 -17.81 -15.91
N PRO A 236 27.12 -18.46 -16.69
CA PRO A 236 27.00 -18.51 -18.14
C PRO A 236 25.72 -19.25 -18.59
N VAL A 237 25.14 -18.76 -19.68
CA VAL A 237 23.74 -18.89 -20.15
C VAL A 237 23.20 -20.31 -20.35
N ASP A 238 24.02 -21.37 -20.27
CA ASP A 238 23.62 -22.71 -20.75
C ASP A 238 22.97 -23.64 -19.69
N LEU A 239 22.93 -23.31 -18.40
CA LEU A 239 22.44 -24.26 -17.37
C LEU A 239 21.24 -23.83 -16.53
N VAL A 240 20.79 -22.57 -16.63
CA VAL A 240 19.71 -22.07 -15.76
C VAL A 240 18.72 -21.24 -16.59
N SER A 241 17.74 -21.92 -17.16
CA SER A 241 16.51 -21.34 -17.73
C SER A 241 15.59 -20.74 -16.65
N ILE A 242 16.16 -20.13 -15.60
CA ILE A 242 15.41 -19.22 -14.73
C ILE A 242 15.57 -17.84 -15.37
N SER A 243 14.94 -17.67 -16.53
CA SER A 243 14.65 -16.36 -17.05
C SER A 243 13.64 -15.72 -16.08
N TYR A 244 14.15 -15.10 -15.02
CA TYR A 244 13.41 -14.10 -14.26
C TYR A 244 13.45 -12.76 -15.02
N GLY A 245 13.31 -12.83 -16.34
CA GLY A 245 13.36 -11.71 -17.28
C GLY A 245 11.96 -11.15 -17.49
N ILE A 246 11.34 -10.64 -16.43
CA ILE A 246 10.12 -9.85 -16.60
C ILE A 246 10.51 -8.66 -17.49
N LYS A 247 9.90 -8.52 -18.67
CA LYS A 247 9.88 -7.27 -19.44
C LYS A 247 9.14 -6.21 -18.65
N ARG A 248 9.76 -5.72 -17.56
CA ARG A 248 9.23 -4.62 -16.77
C ARG A 248 9.28 -3.36 -17.59
N THR A 249 8.27 -2.54 -17.41
CA THR A 249 8.27 -1.21 -18.00
C THR A 249 9.41 -0.40 -17.37
N GLU A 250 10.12 0.35 -18.20
CA GLU A 250 11.14 1.31 -17.76
C GLU A 250 10.56 2.26 -16.69
N THR A 251 9.28 2.64 -16.84
CA THR A 251 8.54 3.46 -15.86
C THR A 251 8.45 2.78 -14.49
N GLY A 252 8.15 1.48 -14.43
CA GLY A 252 8.01 0.74 -13.19
C GLY A 252 9.31 0.69 -12.40
N ILE A 253 10.45 0.52 -13.08
CA ILE A 253 11.78 0.48 -12.44
C ILE A 253 12.18 1.86 -11.92
N ILE A 254 11.86 2.92 -12.66
CA ILE A 254 12.11 4.30 -12.23
C ILE A 254 11.28 4.63 -10.99
N VAL A 255 9.98 4.34 -11.01
CA VAL A 255 9.09 4.56 -9.87
C VAL A 255 9.55 3.73 -8.66
N GLN A 256 9.91 2.47 -8.88
CA GLN A 256 10.42 1.58 -7.84
C GLN A 256 11.71 2.08 -7.19
N GLY A 257 12.71 2.43 -8.00
CA GLY A 257 13.98 2.93 -7.48
C GLY A 257 13.82 4.26 -6.75
N LEU A 258 13.00 5.17 -7.25
CA LEU A 258 12.77 6.49 -6.64
C LEU A 258 12.10 6.36 -5.27
N LEU A 259 11.05 5.55 -5.17
CA LEU A 259 10.31 5.35 -3.93
C LEU A 259 11.10 4.56 -2.90
N LEU A 260 11.74 3.47 -3.31
CA LEU A 260 12.56 2.68 -2.40
C LEU A 260 13.78 3.47 -1.92
N GLY A 261 14.38 4.24 -2.81
CA GLY A 261 15.45 5.17 -2.48
C GLY A 261 15.04 6.13 -1.37
N LEU A 262 13.91 6.82 -1.53
CA LEU A 262 13.40 7.71 -0.50
C LEU A 262 13.08 6.99 0.82
N LEU A 263 12.51 5.79 0.77
CA LEU A 263 12.22 5.00 1.98
C LEU A 263 13.50 4.54 2.71
N LEU A 264 14.59 4.26 1.99
CA LEU A 264 15.89 3.87 2.54
C LEU A 264 16.72 5.05 3.02
N PHE A 265 16.50 6.23 2.43
CA PHE A 265 17.29 7.42 2.69
C PHE A 265 17.38 7.81 4.18
N PRO A 266 16.30 7.79 5.00
CA PRO A 266 16.40 8.08 6.43
C PRO A 266 17.39 7.19 7.18
N MET A 267 17.56 5.92 6.78
CA MET A 267 18.55 5.03 7.40
C MET A 267 19.97 5.42 7.00
N VAL A 268 20.19 5.74 5.72
CA VAL A 268 21.48 6.22 5.20
C VAL A 268 21.85 7.56 5.85
N PHE A 269 20.89 8.48 5.95
CA PHE A 269 21.09 9.78 6.56
C PHE A 269 21.41 9.67 8.06
N ARG A 270 20.77 8.75 8.81
CA ARG A 270 21.15 8.45 10.21
C ARG A 270 22.61 8.04 10.32
N PHE A 271 23.10 7.22 9.40
CA PHE A 271 24.50 6.79 9.37
C PHE A 271 25.45 7.94 9.04
N VAL A 272 25.12 8.76 8.03
CA VAL A 272 25.89 9.96 7.67
C VAL A 272 25.94 10.95 8.84
N LEU A 273 24.82 11.18 9.51
CA LEU A 273 24.73 12.06 10.67
C LEU A 273 25.59 11.54 11.83
N HIS A 274 25.56 10.23 12.09
CA HIS A 274 26.40 9.62 13.13
C HIS A 274 27.90 9.80 12.83
N ILE A 275 28.33 9.64 11.58
CA ILE A 275 29.71 9.91 11.16
C ILE A 275 30.05 11.40 11.38
N TYR A 276 29.18 12.31 10.94
CA TYR A 276 29.38 13.75 11.10
C TYR A 276 29.50 14.15 12.57
N GLU A 277 28.59 13.69 13.43
CA GLU A 277 28.61 13.99 14.86
C GLU A 277 29.82 13.37 15.57
N SER A 278 30.25 12.16 15.17
CA SER A 278 31.47 11.54 15.70
C SER A 278 32.74 12.33 15.37
N SER A 279 32.77 12.96 14.19
CA SER A 279 33.85 13.84 13.75
C SER A 279 33.82 15.18 14.51
N LEU A 280 32.62 15.75 14.68
CA LEU A 280 32.45 17.02 15.39
C LEU A 280 32.77 16.92 16.88
N ARG A 281 32.50 15.78 17.53
CA ARG A 281 32.83 15.54 18.94
C ARG A 281 34.34 15.66 19.25
N LYS A 282 35.20 15.63 18.23
CA LYS A 282 36.65 15.89 18.36
C LYS A 282 37.04 17.38 18.30
N ARG A 283 36.11 18.29 17.98
CA ARG A 283 36.33 19.74 17.78
C ARG A 283 35.33 20.56 18.63
N ASP A 284 35.83 21.16 19.71
CA ASP A 284 35.24 22.01 20.78
C ASP A 284 33.82 22.66 20.69
N ALA A 285 33.34 23.02 21.88
CA ALA A 285 31.99 23.45 22.29
C ALA A 285 31.40 24.77 21.69
N ARG A 286 32.11 25.50 20.82
CA ARG A 286 31.65 26.81 20.28
C ARG A 286 30.64 26.69 19.12
N GLN A 287 30.30 25.46 18.70
CA GLN A 287 29.70 25.14 17.39
C GLN A 287 28.22 24.71 17.44
N ARG A 288 27.47 25.09 18.48
CA ARG A 288 26.10 24.58 18.70
C ARG A 288 24.99 25.31 17.90
N ASN A 289 25.23 26.53 17.41
CA ASN A 289 24.27 27.24 16.54
C ASN A 289 24.59 27.08 15.04
N CYS A 290 25.86 26.92 14.67
CA CYS A 290 26.26 26.60 13.29
C CYS A 290 25.90 25.15 12.91
N SER A 291 25.61 24.29 13.91
CA SER A 291 25.29 22.88 13.68
C SER A 291 23.97 22.67 12.97
N ASP A 292 22.94 23.50 13.18
CA ASP A 292 21.60 23.21 12.66
C ASP A 292 21.48 23.56 11.17
N ALA A 293 22.09 24.68 10.76
CA ALA A 293 22.27 25.02 9.36
C ALA A 293 23.18 23.99 8.65
N ALA A 294 24.28 23.57 9.29
CA ALA A 294 25.16 22.55 8.73
C ALA A 294 24.48 21.18 8.59
N LYS A 295 23.66 20.76 9.57
CA LYS A 295 22.85 19.53 9.51
C LYS A 295 21.82 19.59 8.38
N SER A 296 21.20 20.76 8.17
CA SER A 296 20.23 20.96 7.10
C SER A 296 20.90 20.90 5.72
N VAL A 297 22.05 21.55 5.55
CA VAL A 297 22.85 21.46 4.32
C VAL A 297 23.31 20.02 4.07
N LEU A 298 23.81 19.34 5.12
CA LEU A 298 24.22 17.94 5.04
C LEU A 298 23.08 17.04 4.59
N PHE A 299 21.86 17.27 5.09
CA PHE A 299 20.68 16.55 4.67
C PHE A 299 20.38 16.76 3.18
N PHE A 300 20.29 18.01 2.71
CA PHE A 300 19.95 18.27 1.31
C PHE A 300 21.02 17.77 0.34
N VAL A 301 22.31 17.93 0.69
CA VAL A 301 23.42 17.41 -0.11
C VAL A 301 23.41 15.88 -0.12
N SER A 302 23.18 15.23 1.03
CA SER A 302 23.09 13.78 1.12
C SER A 302 21.87 13.24 0.36
N LEU A 303 20.71 13.90 0.46
CA LEU A 303 19.50 13.55 -0.28
C LEU A 303 19.73 13.68 -1.78
N LEU A 304 20.30 14.81 -2.23
CA LEU A 304 20.59 15.03 -3.63
C LEU A 304 21.59 13.99 -4.17
N PHE A 305 22.69 13.74 -3.46
CA PHE A 305 23.66 12.72 -3.84
C PHE A 305 23.02 11.33 -3.91
N PHE A 306 22.23 10.96 -2.90
CA PHE A 306 21.59 9.66 -2.85
C PHE A 306 20.58 9.47 -3.99
N MET A 307 19.80 10.51 -4.30
CA MET A 307 18.79 10.47 -5.35
C MET A 307 19.38 10.62 -6.76
N VAL A 308 20.51 11.31 -6.94
CA VAL A 308 21.16 11.54 -8.24
C VAL A 308 22.17 10.45 -8.59
N VAL A 309 22.80 9.83 -7.60
CA VAL A 309 23.87 8.84 -7.82
C VAL A 309 23.41 7.45 -7.41
N ALA A 310 23.19 7.21 -6.12
CA ALA A 310 22.97 5.85 -5.61
C ALA A 310 21.73 5.18 -6.21
N VAL A 311 20.61 5.91 -6.27
CA VAL A 311 19.34 5.40 -6.80
C VAL A 311 19.44 5.10 -8.31
N PRO A 312 19.89 6.03 -9.17
CA PRO A 312 20.10 5.75 -10.58
C PRO A 312 21.14 4.66 -10.88
N SER A 313 22.21 4.55 -10.09
CA SER A 313 23.18 3.45 -10.23
C SER A 313 22.53 2.08 -10.03
N TRP A 314 21.61 1.95 -9.06
CA TRP A 314 20.83 0.72 -8.92
C TRP A 314 19.87 0.49 -10.11
N MET A 315 19.19 1.53 -10.59
CA MET A 315 18.29 1.43 -11.75
C MET A 315 19.04 0.92 -12.99
N GLN A 316 20.23 1.45 -13.26
CA GLN A 316 21.11 1.02 -14.36
C GLN A 316 21.68 -0.38 -14.15
N PHE A 317 21.86 -0.81 -12.90
CA PHE A 317 22.31 -2.16 -12.61
C PHE A 317 21.23 -3.20 -12.90
N VAL A 318 19.97 -2.89 -12.57
CA VAL A 318 18.84 -3.80 -12.74
C VAL A 318 18.29 -3.79 -14.16
N HIS A 319 18.34 -2.65 -14.84
CA HIS A 319 17.89 -2.50 -16.21
C HIS A 319 18.94 -1.75 -17.02
N ASP A 320 19.27 -2.29 -18.19
CA ASP A 320 20.30 -1.75 -19.07
C ASP A 320 19.79 -0.48 -19.79
N PHE A 321 19.66 0.61 -19.03
CA PHE A 321 19.31 1.91 -19.58
C PHE A 321 20.48 2.46 -20.42
N ASN A 322 20.21 2.78 -21.69
CA ASN A 322 21.19 3.42 -22.59
C ASN A 322 21.60 4.83 -22.13
N GLN A 323 20.83 5.45 -21.23
CA GLN A 323 21.03 6.81 -20.74
C GLN A 323 20.85 6.85 -19.22
N HIS A 324 21.27 7.95 -18.58
CA HIS A 324 20.97 8.15 -17.17
C HIS A 324 19.45 8.16 -16.93
N PRO A 325 18.90 7.48 -15.91
CA PRO A 325 17.45 7.39 -15.67
C PRO A 325 16.72 8.74 -15.65
N PHE A 326 17.31 9.80 -15.08
CA PHE A 326 16.69 11.14 -15.16
C PHE A 326 16.68 11.73 -16.58
N LEU A 327 17.73 11.48 -17.37
CA LEU A 327 17.75 11.89 -18.77
C LEU A 327 16.71 11.10 -19.57
N TRP A 328 16.54 9.81 -19.27
CA TRP A 328 15.45 9.02 -19.84
C TRP A 328 14.08 9.65 -19.50
N VAL A 329 13.85 10.07 -18.26
CA VAL A 329 12.58 10.74 -17.87
C VAL A 329 12.39 12.04 -18.65
N LEU A 330 13.43 12.86 -18.79
CA LEU A 330 13.34 14.10 -19.57
C LEU A 330 13.05 13.80 -21.04
N THR A 331 13.82 12.90 -21.66
CA THR A 331 13.60 12.46 -23.05
C THR A 331 12.19 11.93 -23.23
N PHE A 332 11.69 11.13 -22.28
CA PHE A 332 10.32 10.62 -22.28
C PHE A 332 9.30 11.76 -22.24
N VAL A 333 9.43 12.73 -21.33
CA VAL A 333 8.51 13.89 -21.27
C VAL A 333 8.52 14.69 -22.58
N PHE A 334 9.69 14.91 -23.17
CA PHE A 334 9.85 15.72 -24.39
C PHE A 334 9.63 14.96 -25.70
N SER A 335 9.47 13.64 -25.68
CA SER A 335 9.26 12.83 -26.89
C SER A 335 7.97 13.18 -27.64
N GLU A 336 6.88 13.48 -26.90
CA GLU A 336 5.59 13.89 -27.46
C GLU A 336 5.16 15.24 -26.88
N PRO A 337 5.80 16.35 -27.28
CA PRO A 337 5.64 17.63 -26.59
C PRO A 337 4.21 18.15 -26.67
N LEU A 338 3.53 18.01 -27.81
CA LEU A 338 2.16 18.49 -27.97
C LEU A 338 1.17 17.84 -27.00
N LYS A 339 1.34 16.55 -26.69
CA LYS A 339 0.43 15.83 -25.79
C LYS A 339 0.88 15.95 -24.34
N ARG A 340 2.15 15.65 -24.05
CA ARG A 340 2.66 15.56 -22.66
C ARG A 340 2.92 16.93 -22.05
N LEU A 341 3.53 17.85 -22.81
CA LEU A 341 3.84 19.20 -22.33
C LEU A 341 2.56 20.05 -22.18
N SER A 342 1.62 19.94 -23.13
CA SER A 342 0.29 20.55 -23.00
C SER A 342 -0.42 20.09 -21.72
N LEU A 343 -0.30 18.81 -21.38
CA LEU A 343 -0.88 18.25 -20.16
C LEU A 343 -0.19 18.78 -18.89
N CYS A 344 1.13 18.97 -18.92
CA CYS A 344 1.86 19.66 -17.84
C CYS A 344 1.39 21.11 -17.66
N ILE A 345 1.24 21.86 -18.76
CA ILE A 345 0.72 23.24 -18.73
C ILE A 345 -0.70 23.25 -18.15
N TYR A 346 -1.56 22.33 -18.60
CA TYR A 346 -2.90 22.16 -18.07
C TYR A 346 -2.89 21.91 -16.56
N TRP A 347 -2.06 20.99 -16.07
CA TRP A 347 -1.92 20.73 -14.64
C TRP A 347 -1.42 21.94 -13.85
N ILE A 348 -0.40 22.66 -14.34
CA ILE A 348 0.11 23.86 -13.68
C ILE A 348 -0.98 24.93 -13.59
N LEU A 349 -1.68 25.21 -14.70
CA LEU A 349 -2.78 26.18 -14.73
C LEU A 349 -3.89 25.77 -13.75
N LEU A 350 -4.26 24.49 -13.75
CA LEU A 350 -5.31 23.96 -12.89
C LEU A 350 -4.92 24.05 -11.41
N ILE A 351 -3.68 23.71 -11.05
CA ILE A 351 -3.16 23.88 -9.68
C ILE A 351 -3.15 25.36 -9.28
N VAL A 352 -2.66 26.27 -10.13
CA VAL A 352 -2.61 27.71 -9.82
C VAL A 352 -4.01 28.28 -9.59
N VAL A 353 -4.96 27.96 -10.48
CA VAL A 353 -6.37 28.38 -10.32
C VAL A 353 -6.96 27.78 -9.05
N SER A 354 -6.74 26.50 -8.80
CA SER A 354 -7.29 25.80 -7.64
C SER A 354 -6.74 26.31 -6.31
N VAL A 355 -5.44 26.60 -6.24
CA VAL A 355 -4.78 27.17 -5.05
C VAL A 355 -5.21 28.62 -4.84
N SER A 356 -5.30 29.42 -5.91
CA SER A 356 -5.77 30.82 -5.81
C SER A 356 -7.23 30.91 -5.35
N ARG A 357 -8.11 30.09 -5.93
CA ARG A 357 -9.50 29.95 -5.49
C ARG A 357 -9.59 29.50 -4.04
N PHE A 358 -8.82 28.48 -3.67
CA PHE A 358 -8.76 27.97 -2.31
C PHE A 358 -8.30 29.04 -1.31
N TYR A 359 -7.24 29.77 -1.62
CA TYR A 359 -6.71 30.84 -0.77
C TYR A 359 -7.76 31.94 -0.55
N ASN A 360 -8.48 32.32 -1.61
CA ASN A 360 -9.55 33.31 -1.51
C ASN A 360 -10.75 32.80 -0.69
N ILE A 361 -11.14 31.54 -0.88
CA ILE A 361 -12.24 30.88 -0.14
C ILE A 361 -11.88 30.68 1.34
N SER A 362 -10.63 30.34 1.65
CA SER A 362 -10.13 30.19 3.03
C SER A 362 -10.22 31.48 3.83
N ARG A 363 -10.09 32.64 3.15
CA ARG A 363 -10.24 33.96 3.76
C ARG A 363 -11.69 34.27 4.16
N SER A 364 -12.69 33.65 3.53
CA SER A 364 -14.09 33.71 3.97
C SER A 364 -14.34 32.64 5.05
N SER A 365 -14.17 33.07 6.31
CA SER A 365 -14.33 32.24 7.51
C SER A 365 -15.65 31.45 7.53
N LYS A 366 -15.55 30.13 7.77
CA LYS A 366 -16.60 29.10 7.96
C LYS A 366 -16.87 28.12 6.80
N VAL A 367 -15.89 27.79 5.95
CA VAL A 367 -16.06 26.63 5.06
C VAL A 367 -16.00 25.33 5.87
N GLU A 368 -17.07 24.54 5.79
CA GLU A 368 -17.13 23.22 6.42
C GLU A 368 -16.05 22.30 5.83
N ARG A 369 -15.27 21.64 6.69
CA ARG A 369 -14.22 20.66 6.32
C ARG A 369 -14.71 19.55 5.37
N ILE A 370 -16.02 19.27 5.37
CA ILE A 370 -16.67 18.33 4.44
C ILE A 370 -16.62 18.83 2.99
N LEU A 371 -16.85 20.13 2.77
CA LEU A 371 -16.76 20.74 1.45
C LEU A 371 -15.32 20.74 0.93
N LEU A 372 -14.34 20.84 1.85
CA LEU A 372 -12.92 20.79 1.53
C LEU A 372 -12.50 19.44 0.94
N ARG A 373 -12.91 18.34 1.59
CA ARG A 373 -12.63 16.97 1.10
C ARG A 373 -13.23 16.75 -0.29
N LYS A 374 -14.47 17.22 -0.50
CA LYS A 374 -15.15 17.15 -1.80
C LYS A 374 -14.41 17.96 -2.88
N TYR A 375 -13.87 19.13 -2.53
CA TYR A 375 -13.09 19.95 -3.45
C TYR A 375 -11.80 19.23 -3.90
N TYR A 376 -11.06 18.60 -2.98
CA TYR A 376 -9.86 17.84 -3.33
C TYR A 376 -10.17 16.59 -4.17
N HIS A 377 -11.26 15.89 -3.87
CA HIS A 377 -11.70 14.77 -4.70
C HIS A 377 -12.11 15.20 -6.10
N LEU A 378 -12.83 16.32 -6.25
CA LEU A 378 -13.16 16.91 -7.54
C LEU A 378 -11.89 17.33 -8.31
N MET A 379 -10.93 17.98 -7.63
CA MET A 379 -9.64 18.36 -8.17
C MET A 379 -8.87 17.14 -8.70
N ALA A 380 -8.84 16.05 -7.94
CA ALA A 380 -8.21 14.80 -8.36
C ALA A 380 -8.86 14.23 -9.62
N VAL A 381 -10.19 14.25 -9.74
CA VAL A 381 -10.89 13.84 -10.97
C VAL A 381 -10.50 14.71 -12.14
N LEU A 382 -10.54 16.05 -11.99
CA LEU A 382 -10.19 16.98 -13.08
C LEU A 382 -8.73 16.84 -13.51
N MET A 383 -7.81 16.58 -12.57
CA MET A 383 -6.39 16.44 -12.88
C MET A 383 -6.06 15.10 -13.54
N PHE A 384 -6.59 13.99 -13.00
CA PHE A 384 -6.17 12.65 -13.41
C PHE A 384 -7.02 12.05 -14.54
N LEU A 385 -8.31 12.38 -14.64
CA LEU A 385 -9.20 11.78 -15.63
C LEU A 385 -8.79 12.10 -17.09
N PRO A 386 -8.49 13.36 -17.46
CA PRO A 386 -8.04 13.68 -18.82
C PRO A 386 -6.68 13.03 -19.14
N ALA A 387 -5.78 12.99 -18.16
CA ALA A 387 -4.48 12.35 -18.30
C ALA A 387 -4.57 10.84 -18.53
N LEU A 388 -5.53 10.19 -17.86
CA LEU A 388 -5.76 8.76 -18.03
C LEU A 388 -6.26 8.43 -19.44
N VAL A 389 -7.14 9.27 -20.00
CA VAL A 389 -7.68 9.09 -21.36
C VAL A 389 -6.64 9.38 -22.42
N LEU A 390 -5.84 10.43 -22.25
CA LEU A 390 -4.90 10.89 -23.28
C LEU A 390 -3.57 10.11 -23.28
N GLN A 391 -2.97 9.90 -22.10
CA GLN A 391 -1.62 9.35 -21.96
C GLN A 391 -1.46 8.56 -20.64
N PRO A 392 -1.98 7.31 -20.54
CA PRO A 392 -1.94 6.52 -19.31
C PRO A 392 -0.51 6.19 -18.84
N LYS A 393 0.44 5.95 -19.77
CA LYS A 393 1.85 5.71 -19.44
C LYS A 393 2.55 6.93 -18.83
N PHE A 394 2.16 8.13 -19.25
CA PHE A 394 2.69 9.37 -18.67
C PHE A 394 2.09 9.61 -17.28
N LEU A 395 0.80 9.33 -17.12
CA LEU A 395 0.12 9.40 -15.82
C LEU A 395 0.70 8.42 -14.79
N ASP A 396 1.06 7.20 -15.21
CA ASP A 396 1.75 6.20 -14.35
C ASP A 396 3.05 6.78 -13.75
N LEU A 397 3.93 7.30 -14.61
CA LEU A 397 5.17 7.94 -14.18
C LEU A 397 4.91 9.15 -13.27
N ALA A 398 3.91 9.97 -13.60
CA ALA A 398 3.54 11.14 -12.81
C ALA A 398 3.00 10.76 -11.42
N PHE A 399 2.22 9.68 -11.29
CA PHE A 399 1.77 9.18 -9.99
C PHE A 399 2.93 8.72 -9.12
N GLY A 400 3.89 7.99 -9.69
CA GLY A 400 5.11 7.58 -8.98
C GLY A 400 5.95 8.78 -8.54
N ALA A 401 6.12 9.78 -9.42
CA ALA A 401 6.81 11.02 -9.09
C ALA A 401 6.09 11.83 -7.99
N ALA A 402 4.77 11.95 -8.05
CA ALA A 402 3.98 12.62 -7.03
C ALA A 402 4.08 11.91 -5.66
N LEU A 403 4.02 10.57 -5.65
CA LEU A 403 4.20 9.79 -4.42
C LEU A 403 5.62 10.01 -3.85
N ALA A 404 6.64 10.05 -4.70
CA ALA A 404 8.01 10.35 -4.28
C ALA A 404 8.15 11.76 -3.68
N VAL A 405 7.53 12.78 -4.28
CA VAL A 405 7.51 14.13 -3.70
C VAL A 405 6.83 14.12 -2.33
N PHE A 406 5.70 13.43 -2.17
CA PHE A 406 5.01 13.34 -0.88
C PHE A 406 5.86 12.64 0.18
N VAL A 407 6.54 11.54 -0.18
CA VAL A 407 7.47 10.85 0.74
C VAL A 407 8.65 11.76 1.10
N ALA A 408 9.24 12.48 0.14
CA ALA A 408 10.34 13.41 0.40
C ALA A 408 9.93 14.56 1.33
N LEU A 409 8.76 15.16 1.10
CA LEU A 409 8.20 16.20 1.98
C LEU A 409 7.93 15.67 3.38
N GLU A 410 7.43 14.44 3.48
CA GLU A 410 7.18 13.79 4.76
C GLU A 410 8.48 13.51 5.52
N ILE A 411 9.55 13.10 4.84
CA ILE A 411 10.88 12.97 5.44
C ILE A 411 11.37 14.34 5.95
N ILE A 412 11.27 15.40 5.14
CA ILE A 412 11.67 16.75 5.55
C ILE A 412 10.88 17.22 6.79
N ARG A 413 9.57 16.92 6.84
CA ARG A 413 8.69 17.25 7.96
C ARG A 413 9.05 16.48 9.22
N ILE A 414 9.22 15.17 9.14
CA ILE A 414 9.57 14.29 10.28
C ILE A 414 10.91 14.72 10.89
N TRP A 415 11.87 15.09 10.06
CA TRP A 415 13.20 15.51 10.49
C TRP A 415 13.31 17.01 10.81
N ARG A 416 12.22 17.79 10.68
CA ARG A 416 12.13 19.24 10.95
C ARG A 416 13.30 20.07 10.40
N ILE A 417 13.62 19.89 9.13
CA ILE A 417 14.83 20.46 8.53
C ILE A 417 14.59 21.89 8.07
N GLN A 418 15.43 22.83 8.50
CA GLN A 418 15.32 24.22 8.06
C GLN A 418 15.74 24.36 6.58
N PRO A 419 15.08 25.19 5.75
CA PRO A 419 14.02 26.15 6.06
C PRO A 419 12.58 25.61 5.92
N LEU A 420 12.39 24.43 5.31
CA LEU A 420 11.06 23.93 4.90
C LEU A 420 10.30 23.20 6.02
N GLY A 421 10.98 22.70 7.05
CA GLY A 421 10.39 21.82 8.07
C GLY A 421 9.24 22.46 8.86
N GLU A 422 9.46 23.66 9.43
CA GLU A 422 8.44 24.39 10.19
C GLU A 422 7.25 24.88 9.33
N PRO A 423 7.43 25.53 8.16
CA PRO A 423 6.30 25.92 7.33
C PRO A 423 5.52 24.70 6.80
N LEU A 424 6.19 23.59 6.49
CA LEU A 424 5.52 22.33 6.13
C LEU A 424 4.73 21.79 7.33
N HIS A 425 5.30 21.74 8.53
CA HIS A 425 4.60 21.27 9.72
C HIS A 425 3.35 22.11 10.02
N GLN A 426 3.46 23.44 9.95
CA GLN A 426 2.34 24.37 10.16
C GLN A 426 1.27 24.26 9.07
N PHE A 427 1.68 24.22 7.80
CA PHE A 427 0.76 24.00 6.69
C PHE A 427 0.00 22.69 6.90
N MET A 428 0.71 21.60 7.21
CA MET A 428 0.09 20.29 7.36
C MET A 428 -0.83 20.21 8.58
N ASN A 429 -0.45 20.80 9.73
CA ASN A 429 -1.32 20.85 10.91
C ASN A 429 -2.62 21.62 10.67
N ALA A 430 -2.65 22.58 9.72
CA ALA A 430 -3.89 23.25 9.34
C ALA A 430 -4.90 22.33 8.61
N PHE A 431 -4.43 21.20 8.06
CA PHE A 431 -5.25 20.21 7.37
C PHE A 431 -5.51 18.93 8.18
N THR A 432 -4.81 18.73 9.29
CA THR A 432 -4.96 17.57 10.17
C THR A 432 -6.09 17.81 11.17
N ASP A 433 -7.08 16.92 11.21
CA ASP A 433 -8.17 16.97 12.20
C ASP A 433 -7.72 16.39 13.56
N HIS A 434 -8.40 16.69 14.66
CA HIS A 434 -8.17 16.08 15.99
C HIS A 434 -8.28 14.54 16.03
N ARG A 435 -8.74 13.92 14.92
CA ARG A 435 -8.83 12.48 14.69
C ARG A 435 -7.63 11.89 13.94
N ASP A 436 -6.88 12.71 13.20
CA ASP A 436 -5.68 12.33 12.48
C ASP A 436 -4.48 12.67 13.36
N SER A 437 -3.76 11.65 13.81
CA SER A 437 -2.63 11.81 14.73
C SER A 437 -1.57 12.75 14.15
N GLU A 438 -0.97 13.60 15.00
CA GLU A 438 0.01 14.67 14.66
C GLU A 438 1.22 14.23 13.80
N HIS A 439 1.41 12.91 13.62
CA HIS A 439 2.64 12.30 13.15
C HIS A 439 2.61 11.84 11.69
N LEU A 440 1.46 11.61 11.02
CA LEU A 440 1.43 11.08 9.63
C LEU A 440 0.21 11.58 8.82
N ILE A 441 0.46 12.08 7.62
CA ILE A 441 -0.55 12.67 6.70
C ILE A 441 -1.25 11.57 5.89
N VAL A 442 -1.89 10.62 6.56
CA VAL A 442 -2.45 9.41 5.93
C VAL A 442 -3.48 9.73 4.84
N SER A 443 -4.25 10.82 4.97
CA SER A 443 -5.35 11.16 4.06
C SER A 443 -4.92 11.55 2.64
N HIS A 444 -3.76 12.22 2.49
CA HIS A 444 -3.27 12.62 1.15
C HIS A 444 -2.57 11.47 0.44
N PHE A 445 -1.82 10.65 1.19
CA PHE A 445 -1.23 9.42 0.68
C PHE A 445 -2.32 8.43 0.24
N SER A 446 -3.37 8.23 1.04
CA SER A 446 -4.45 7.29 0.70
C SER A 446 -5.28 7.73 -0.50
N LEU A 447 -5.51 9.04 -0.67
CA LEU A 447 -6.17 9.59 -1.86
C LEU A 447 -5.33 9.36 -3.12
N LEU A 448 -4.03 9.73 -3.08
CA LEU A 448 -3.14 9.55 -4.23
C LEU A 448 -2.97 8.07 -4.57
N LEU A 449 -2.73 7.23 -3.55
CA LEU A 449 -2.55 5.79 -3.70
C LEU A 449 -3.83 5.11 -4.18
N GLY A 450 -5.01 5.53 -3.70
CA GLY A 450 -6.28 4.99 -4.16
C GLY A 450 -6.64 5.36 -5.60
N CYS A 451 -6.08 6.46 -6.14
CA CYS A 451 -6.14 6.78 -7.57
C CYS A 451 -5.11 5.98 -8.39
N ALA A 452 -3.89 5.83 -7.88
CA ALA A 452 -2.77 5.20 -8.59
C ALA A 452 -2.86 3.66 -8.65
N LEU A 453 -3.29 3.02 -7.56
CA LEU A 453 -3.32 1.55 -7.45
C LEU A 453 -4.11 0.86 -8.57
N PRO A 454 -5.33 1.29 -8.94
CA PRO A 454 -6.07 0.64 -10.03
C PRO A 454 -5.37 0.76 -11.39
N ILE A 455 -4.58 1.82 -11.60
CA ILE A 455 -3.80 2.00 -12.83
C ILE A 455 -2.60 1.07 -12.82
N TRP A 456 -1.85 1.00 -11.72
CA TRP A 456 -0.72 0.06 -11.57
C TRP A 456 -1.15 -1.42 -11.64
N MET A 457 -2.37 -1.71 -11.19
CA MET A 457 -2.96 -3.04 -11.25
C MET A 457 -3.58 -3.37 -12.62
N SER A 458 -3.92 -2.36 -13.43
CA SER A 458 -4.43 -2.55 -14.78
C SER A 458 -3.28 -2.94 -15.69
N SER A 459 -3.11 -4.23 -15.92
CA SER A 459 -2.42 -4.72 -17.11
C SER A 459 -3.15 -4.13 -18.32
N GLY A 460 -2.40 -3.66 -19.33
CA GLY A 460 -2.88 -2.85 -20.46
C GLY A 460 -3.86 -3.55 -21.43
N PHE A 461 -4.70 -4.46 -20.92
CA PHE A 461 -5.72 -5.18 -21.63
C PHE A 461 -6.89 -4.26 -21.99
N ASN A 462 -7.17 -4.17 -23.29
CA ASN A 462 -8.23 -3.36 -23.87
C ASN A 462 -9.65 -3.88 -23.59
N ASP A 463 -9.81 -5.11 -23.05
CA ASP A 463 -11.14 -5.71 -22.84
C ASP A 463 -11.90 -5.10 -21.66
N ARG A 464 -11.21 -4.43 -20.73
CA ARG A 464 -11.84 -3.76 -19.58
C ARG A 464 -11.31 -2.34 -19.43
N ALA A 465 -11.61 -1.51 -20.43
CA ALA A 465 -11.29 -0.08 -20.48
C ALA A 465 -11.68 0.71 -19.21
N LEU A 466 -12.56 0.19 -18.35
CA LEU A 466 -13.04 0.84 -17.13
C LEU A 466 -12.23 0.55 -15.86
N SER A 467 -11.38 -0.48 -15.85
CA SER A 467 -10.56 -0.86 -14.68
C SER A 467 -9.67 0.27 -14.14
N PRO A 468 -8.86 0.98 -14.97
CA PRO A 468 -7.99 2.04 -14.46
C PRO A 468 -8.76 3.28 -14.00
N PHE A 469 -10.02 3.44 -14.44
CA PHE A 469 -10.89 4.55 -14.01
C PHE A 469 -11.50 4.33 -12.62
N ALA A 470 -11.50 3.08 -12.12
CA ALA A 470 -12.19 2.73 -10.89
C ALA A 470 -11.68 3.53 -9.68
N GLY A 471 -10.36 3.78 -9.57
CA GLY A 471 -9.79 4.56 -8.47
C GLY A 471 -10.26 6.01 -8.48
N ILE A 472 -10.07 6.68 -9.62
CA ILE A 472 -10.38 8.10 -9.80
C ILE A 472 -11.90 8.34 -9.66
N LEU A 473 -12.74 7.50 -10.27
CA LEU A 473 -14.19 7.65 -10.21
C LEU A 473 -14.77 7.25 -8.85
N SER A 474 -14.24 6.21 -8.21
CA SER A 474 -14.70 5.79 -6.87
C SER A 474 -14.37 6.83 -5.80
N LEU A 475 -13.14 7.35 -5.79
CA LEU A 475 -12.75 8.39 -4.83
C LEU A 475 -13.38 9.74 -5.15
N GLY A 476 -13.47 10.09 -6.43
CA GLY A 476 -14.03 11.36 -6.89
C GLY A 476 -15.55 11.46 -6.78
N ILE A 477 -16.24 10.54 -7.44
CA ILE A 477 -17.70 10.54 -7.59
C ILE A 477 -18.35 9.71 -6.49
N GLY A 478 -17.75 8.58 -6.10
CA GLY A 478 -18.29 7.71 -5.06
C GLY A 478 -18.42 8.39 -3.70
N ASP A 479 -17.44 9.19 -3.28
CA ASP A 479 -17.49 9.92 -1.98
C ASP A 479 -18.56 11.02 -1.99
N THR A 480 -18.69 11.76 -3.10
CA THR A 480 -19.72 12.80 -3.24
C THR A 480 -21.12 12.20 -3.25
N MET A 481 -21.35 11.11 -4.00
CA MET A 481 -22.63 10.41 -4.08
C MET A 481 -22.99 9.74 -2.75
N ALA A 482 -22.01 9.14 -2.06
CA ALA A 482 -22.19 8.56 -0.73
C ALA A 482 -22.64 9.62 0.29
N SER A 483 -22.09 10.84 0.25
CA SER A 483 -22.50 11.93 1.14
C SER A 483 -23.92 12.46 0.85
N MET A 484 -24.30 12.56 -0.43
CA MET A 484 -25.63 13.05 -0.83
C MET A 484 -26.74 12.03 -0.52
N VAL A 485 -26.47 10.75 -0.79
CA VAL A 485 -27.41 9.66 -0.48
C VAL A 485 -27.43 9.38 1.03
N GLY A 486 -26.29 9.44 1.71
CA GLY A 486 -26.20 9.34 3.17
C GLY A 486 -27.01 10.41 3.88
N HIS A 487 -27.02 11.65 3.39
CA HIS A 487 -27.86 12.72 3.93
C HIS A 487 -29.36 12.48 3.67
N LYS A 488 -29.73 12.01 2.46
CA LYS A 488 -31.14 11.86 2.06
C LYS A 488 -31.82 10.60 2.63
N TYR A 489 -31.05 9.53 2.84
CA TYR A 489 -31.59 8.25 3.29
C TYR A 489 -31.12 7.84 4.69
N GLY A 490 -30.13 8.53 5.29
CA GLY A 490 -29.52 8.26 6.62
C GLY A 490 -30.48 8.21 7.82
N VAL A 491 -31.78 8.46 7.60
CA VAL A 491 -32.82 8.55 8.64
C VAL A 491 -33.49 7.19 8.92
N LEU A 492 -33.28 6.14 8.09
CA LEU A 492 -33.80 4.81 8.40
C LEU A 492 -32.95 4.08 9.45
N ARG A 493 -33.24 4.37 10.72
CA ARG A 493 -32.73 3.68 11.91
C ARG A 493 -33.28 2.24 11.98
N TRP A 494 -32.44 1.24 11.72
CA TRP A 494 -32.77 -0.18 11.98
C TRP A 494 -32.23 -0.70 13.34
N SER A 495 -31.60 0.12 14.17
CA SER A 495 -31.32 -0.25 15.58
C SER A 495 -30.91 0.99 16.39
N LYS A 496 -31.19 0.98 17.71
CA LYS A 496 -30.86 2.07 18.65
C LYS A 496 -29.36 2.19 18.96
N THR A 497 -28.49 1.43 18.31
CA THR A 497 -27.03 1.48 18.51
C THR A 497 -26.29 1.27 17.18
N GLY A 498 -25.74 2.35 16.61
CA GLY A 498 -24.78 2.31 15.49
C GLY A 498 -25.30 2.97 14.21
N SER A 499 -24.70 4.11 13.85
CA SER A 499 -25.15 4.98 12.75
C SER A 499 -24.24 4.91 11.52
N GLU A 500 -24.14 3.80 10.77
CA GLU A 500 -23.33 3.77 9.52
C GLU A 500 -23.81 2.75 8.46
N HIS A 501 -25.03 2.88 7.92
CA HIS A 501 -25.52 1.88 6.94
C HIS A 501 -26.00 2.38 5.57
N ILE A 502 -25.96 3.69 5.29
CA ILE A 502 -26.68 4.22 4.11
C ILE A 502 -25.79 4.83 3.02
N SER A 503 -24.54 5.20 3.33
CA SER A 503 -23.49 5.43 2.33
C SER A 503 -23.20 4.17 1.47
N PHE A 504 -23.63 3.01 1.95
CA PHE A 504 -23.33 1.67 1.45
C PHE A 504 -24.08 1.26 0.17
N LEU A 505 -25.33 1.69 -0.02
CA LEU A 505 -26.11 1.31 -1.21
C LEU A 505 -25.67 2.10 -2.47
N CYS A 506 -25.02 3.24 -2.28
CA CYS A 506 -24.53 4.07 -3.39
C CYS A 506 -23.19 3.57 -3.93
N PHE A 507 -22.28 3.17 -3.03
CA PHE A 507 -21.10 2.38 -3.42
C PHE A 507 -21.52 1.08 -4.11
N ARG A 508 -22.62 0.46 -3.65
CA ARG A 508 -23.24 -0.69 -4.31
C ARG A 508 -23.67 -0.35 -5.73
N ASN A 509 -24.32 0.77 -6.04
CA ASN A 509 -24.73 1.07 -7.42
C ASN A 509 -23.58 1.50 -8.36
N ILE A 510 -22.55 2.20 -7.88
CA ILE A 510 -21.40 2.57 -8.72
C ILE A 510 -20.51 1.33 -8.99
N ASN A 511 -20.17 0.55 -7.95
CA ASN A 511 -19.48 -0.72 -8.16
C ASN A 511 -20.37 -1.73 -8.89
N PHE A 512 -21.69 -1.75 -8.73
CA PHE A 512 -22.58 -2.67 -9.47
C PHE A 512 -22.74 -2.26 -10.94
N CYS A 513 -22.71 -0.97 -11.28
CA CYS A 513 -22.71 -0.53 -12.68
C CYS A 513 -21.37 -0.82 -13.37
N PHE A 514 -20.25 -0.64 -12.65
CA PHE A 514 -18.91 -1.00 -13.16
C PHE A 514 -18.71 -2.52 -13.20
N HIS A 515 -19.00 -3.25 -12.13
CA HIS A 515 -18.76 -4.69 -11.98
C HIS A 515 -19.73 -5.56 -12.79
N ARG A 516 -20.94 -5.08 -13.11
CA ARG A 516 -21.88 -5.78 -14.01
C ARG A 516 -21.47 -5.65 -15.48
N LYS A 517 -20.86 -4.52 -15.89
CA LYS A 517 -20.18 -4.38 -17.19
C LYS A 517 -18.81 -5.07 -17.23
N LEU A 518 -18.12 -5.21 -16.11
CA LEU A 518 -16.80 -5.89 -16.03
C LEU A 518 -16.91 -7.43 -16.00
N ILE A 519 -18.06 -8.03 -15.73
CA ILE A 519 -18.22 -9.50 -15.64
C ILE A 519 -19.14 -10.08 -16.72
N TRP A 520 -20.06 -9.28 -17.27
CA TRP A 520 -21.02 -9.72 -18.30
C TRP A 520 -20.91 -8.89 -19.58
N SER A 521 -19.67 -8.59 -20.00
CA SER A 521 -19.32 -8.09 -21.32
C SER A 521 -18.03 -8.73 -21.77
#